data_AF-A0A968RU25-F1
#
_entry.id   AF-A0A968RU25-F1
#
_cell.length_a   1.000
_cell.length_b   1.000
_cell.length_c   1.000
_cell.angle_alpha   90.00
_cell.angle_beta   90.00
_cell.angle_gamma   90.00
#
_symmetry.space_group_name_H-M   'P 1'
#
loop_
_entity.id
_entity.type
_entity.pdbx_description
1 polymer ?
#
loop_
_entity_poly.entity_id
_entity_poly.type
_entity_poly.pdbx_seq_one_letter_code
_entity_poly.pdbx_strand_id
1 'polypeptide(L)'
;MALKLLDKSFPRHIKTGIWASIVSAVMLMGIGIFWVAHPAAAEGSFSIVPDSDAAIRFAKILAIFKAVGDVLPPIFVLLAISFRQFRLAGYFHLVTLFLVIVVDMFVWGSFVPNAGATDILQHIPFAIPILIAAYCFLKPTAKK
;
A
#
# COMPACT_ATOMS: atom_id res chain seq x y z
N MET A 1 23.29 -12.94 -0.80
CA MET A 1 23.16 -12.05 0.38
C MET A 1 21.87 -12.42 1.10
N ALA A 2 21.94 -13.18 2.21
CA ALA A 2 20.73 -13.59 2.93
C ALA A 2 20.11 -12.37 3.63
N LEU A 3 18.87 -12.04 3.25
CA LEU A 3 18.11 -10.88 3.71
C LEU A 3 17.75 -11.04 5.20
N LYS A 4 18.66 -10.67 6.11
CA LYS A 4 18.42 -10.76 7.55
C LYS A 4 17.63 -9.54 8.03
N LEU A 5 16.37 -9.45 7.59
CA LEU A 5 15.45 -8.35 7.94
C LEU A 5 15.26 -8.21 9.45
N LEU A 6 15.30 -9.32 10.19
CA LEU A 6 15.13 -9.36 11.65
C LEU A 6 16.47 -9.66 12.33
N ASP A 7 17.31 -8.64 12.42
CA ASP A 7 18.48 -8.69 13.30
C ASP A 7 18.03 -8.52 14.77
N LYS A 8 18.48 -9.42 15.66
CA LYS A 8 18.16 -9.37 17.09
C LYS A 8 18.70 -8.09 17.75
N SER A 9 19.79 -7.54 17.21
CA SER A 9 20.46 -6.32 17.70
C SER A 9 19.63 -5.04 17.53
N PHE A 10 18.61 -5.04 16.67
CA PHE A 10 17.81 -3.84 16.45
C PHE A 10 17.01 -3.43 17.69
N PRO A 11 16.85 -2.11 17.95
CA PRO A 11 15.94 -1.61 18.96
C PRO A 11 14.51 -2.12 18.76
N ARG A 12 13.74 -2.23 19.84
CA ARG A 12 12.36 -2.76 19.79
C ARG A 12 11.48 -2.00 18.79
N HIS A 13 11.57 -0.67 18.74
CA HIS A 13 10.79 0.15 17.80
C HIS A 13 11.14 -0.14 16.33
N ILE A 14 12.41 -0.35 15.99
CA ILE A 14 12.82 -0.73 14.63
C ILE A 14 12.27 -2.11 14.28
N LYS A 15 12.34 -3.07 15.20
CA LYS A 15 11.76 -4.41 15.01
C LYS A 15 10.25 -4.35 14.79
N THR A 16 9.53 -3.54 15.57
CA THR A 16 8.10 -3.29 15.37
C THR A 16 7.82 -2.67 14.00
N GLY A 17 8.61 -1.67 13.59
CA GLY A 17 8.48 -1.05 12.27
C GLY A 17 8.71 -2.03 11.12
N ILE A 18 9.71 -2.91 11.23
CA ILE A 18 9.98 -3.97 10.25
C ILE A 18 8.81 -4.95 10.16
N TRP A 19 8.29 -5.42 11.30
CA TRP A 19 7.13 -6.30 11.33
C TRP A 19 5.90 -5.65 10.70
N ALA A 20 5.60 -4.40 11.07
CA ALA A 20 4.49 -3.66 10.49
C ALA A 20 4.66 -3.45 8.97
N SER A 21 5.89 -3.25 8.50
CA SER A 21 6.22 -3.14 7.06
C SER A 21 6.01 -4.44 6.31
N ILE A 22 6.34 -5.58 6.92
CA ILE A 22 6.10 -6.90 6.31
C ILE A 22 4.60 -7.16 6.20
N VAL A 23 3.84 -6.88 7.26
CA VAL A 23 2.39 -7.03 7.26
C VAL A 23 1.75 -6.14 6.19
N SER A 24 2.10 -4.85 6.13
CA SER A 24 1.54 -3.96 5.09
C SER A 24 1.94 -4.40 3.69
N ALA A 25 3.18 -4.87 3.49
CA ALA A 25 3.64 -5.35 2.19
C ALA A 25 2.86 -6.57 1.72
N VAL A 26 2.61 -7.56 2.59
CA VAL A 26 1.80 -8.74 2.24
C VAL A 26 0.38 -8.34 1.87
N MET A 27 -0.23 -7.41 2.62
CA MET A 27 -1.58 -6.93 2.34
C MET A 27 -1.66 -6.20 1.00
N LEU A 28 -0.78 -5.22 0.76
CA LEU A 28 -0.76 -4.44 -0.48
C LEU A 28 -0.44 -5.29 -1.71
N MET A 29 0.54 -6.20 -1.60
CA MET A 29 0.82 -7.14 -2.70
C MET A 29 -0.36 -8.08 -2.96
N GLY A 30 -1.05 -8.54 -1.91
CA GLY A 30 -2.27 -9.34 -2.06
C GLY A 30 -3.37 -8.61 -2.81
N ILE A 31 -3.59 -7.33 -2.49
CA ILE A 31 -4.55 -6.46 -3.19
C ILE A 31 -4.12 -6.25 -4.66
N GLY A 32 -2.84 -5.99 -4.90
CA GLY A 32 -2.32 -5.86 -6.27
C GLY A 32 -2.54 -7.12 -7.12
N ILE A 33 -2.28 -8.31 -6.55
CA ILE A 33 -2.56 -9.59 -7.20
C ILE A 33 -4.06 -9.75 -7.45
N PHE A 34 -4.91 -9.37 -6.49
CA PHE A 34 -6.36 -9.44 -6.62
C PHE A 34 -6.85 -8.65 -7.84
N TRP A 35 -6.36 -7.42 -8.06
CA TRP A 35 -6.74 -6.60 -9.21
C TRP A 35 -6.38 -7.26 -10.55
N VAL A 36 -5.21 -7.88 -10.65
CA VAL A 36 -4.78 -8.58 -11.87
C VAL A 36 -5.60 -9.85 -12.10
N ALA A 37 -5.91 -10.59 -11.04
CA ALA A 37 -6.68 -11.83 -11.12
C ALA A 37 -8.18 -11.59 -11.39
N HIS A 38 -8.72 -10.48 -10.91
CA HIS A 38 -10.15 -10.14 -11.01
C HIS A 38 -10.33 -8.73 -11.61
N PRO A 39 -9.94 -8.50 -12.87
CA PRO A 39 -10.03 -7.17 -13.48
C PRO A 39 -11.46 -6.66 -13.60
N ALA A 40 -12.46 -7.56 -13.65
CA ALA A 40 -13.88 -7.19 -13.62
C ALA A 40 -14.30 -6.50 -12.30
N ALA A 41 -13.56 -6.71 -11.20
CA ALA A 41 -13.80 -5.95 -9.97
C ALA A 41 -13.52 -4.45 -10.17
N ALA A 42 -12.59 -4.09 -11.06
CA ALA A 42 -12.35 -2.69 -11.42
C ALA A 42 -13.53 -2.08 -12.20
N GLU A 43 -14.29 -2.88 -12.97
CA GLU A 43 -15.47 -2.39 -13.68
C GLU A 43 -16.54 -1.90 -12.68
N GLY A 44 -16.80 -2.69 -11.64
CA GLY A 44 -17.70 -2.33 -10.55
C GLY A 44 -17.15 -1.20 -9.65
N SER A 45 -15.85 -1.22 -9.36
CA SER A 45 -15.20 -0.21 -8.50
C SER A 45 -14.99 1.15 -9.15
N PHE A 46 -15.11 1.28 -10.48
CA PHE A 46 -14.98 2.56 -11.19
C PHE A 46 -16.22 2.92 -12.01
N SER A 47 -17.33 2.19 -11.80
CA SER A 47 -18.60 2.40 -12.52
C SER A 47 -18.45 2.43 -14.04
N ILE A 48 -17.51 1.63 -14.54
CA ILE A 48 -17.33 1.43 -15.97
C ILE A 48 -18.49 0.55 -16.40
N VAL A 49 -19.45 1.12 -17.13
CA VAL A 49 -20.50 0.32 -17.76
C VAL A 49 -19.83 -0.51 -18.87
N PRO A 50 -19.85 -1.85 -18.82
CA PRO A 50 -19.26 -2.69 -19.85
C PRO A 50 -20.21 -2.75 -21.05
N ASP A 51 -20.46 -1.60 -21.68
CA ASP A 51 -21.32 -1.46 -22.85
C ASP A 51 -20.55 -1.73 -24.17
N SER A 52 -19.23 -1.88 -24.08
CA SER A 52 -18.35 -1.98 -25.24
C SER A 52 -17.06 -2.75 -24.92
N ASP A 53 -16.48 -3.39 -25.95
CA ASP A 53 -15.16 -4.04 -25.86
C ASP A 53 -14.05 -3.07 -25.42
N ALA A 54 -14.21 -1.77 -25.72
CA ALA A 54 -13.30 -0.73 -25.29
C ALA A 54 -13.32 -0.53 -23.77
N ALA A 55 -14.51 -0.51 -23.16
CA ALA A 55 -14.68 -0.37 -21.71
C ALA A 55 -14.03 -1.54 -20.93
N ILE A 56 -14.22 -2.78 -21.42
CA ILE A 56 -13.61 -3.98 -20.83
C ILE A 56 -12.07 -3.92 -20.92
N ARG A 57 -11.53 -3.48 -22.06
CA ARG A 57 -10.06 -3.32 -22.22
C ARG A 57 -9.52 -2.23 -21.31
N PHE A 58 -10.25 -1.12 -21.16
CA PHE A 58 -9.86 -0.03 -20.27
C PHE A 58 -9.83 -0.48 -18.81
N ALA A 59 -10.83 -1.23 -18.35
CA ALA A 59 -10.86 -1.78 -16.98
C ALA A 59 -9.66 -2.70 -16.68
N LYS A 60 -9.25 -3.54 -17.64
CA LYS A 60 -8.05 -4.39 -17.52
C LYS A 60 -6.76 -3.56 -17.39
N ILE A 61 -6.63 -2.50 -18.18
CA ILE A 61 -5.47 -1.58 -18.10
C ILE A 61 -5.46 -0.89 -16.73
N LEU A 62 -6.60 -0.39 -16.28
CA LEU A 62 -6.75 0.26 -14.98
C LEU A 62 -6.39 -0.68 -13.83
N ALA A 63 -6.84 -1.93 -13.88
CA ALA A 63 -6.49 -2.95 -12.89
C ALA A 63 -4.97 -3.21 -12.83
N ILE A 64 -4.27 -3.21 -13.96
CA ILE A 64 -2.79 -3.34 -13.99
C ILE A 64 -2.13 -2.12 -13.36
N PHE A 65 -2.56 -0.90 -13.70
CA PHE A 65 -2.00 0.31 -13.10
C PHE A 65 -2.21 0.34 -11.59
N LYS A 66 -3.39 -0.06 -11.13
CA LYS A 66 -3.72 -0.19 -9.70
C LYS A 66 -2.81 -1.21 -9.02
N ALA A 67 -2.63 -2.38 -9.63
CA ALA A 67 -1.72 -3.41 -9.12
C ALA A 67 -0.27 -2.93 -9.02
N VAL A 68 0.22 -2.16 -10.00
CA VAL A 68 1.55 -1.54 -9.93
C VAL A 68 1.63 -0.56 -8.77
N GLY A 69 0.61 0.29 -8.60
CA GLY A 69 0.50 1.23 -7.48
C GLY A 69 0.49 0.56 -6.11
N ASP A 70 -0.09 -0.63 -6.00
CA ASP A 70 -0.17 -1.38 -4.74
C ASP A 70 1.11 -2.20 -4.48
N VAL A 71 1.76 -2.74 -5.51
CA VAL A 71 2.94 -3.64 -5.38
C VAL A 71 4.26 -2.88 -5.31
N LEU A 72 4.41 -1.78 -6.04
CA LEU A 72 5.70 -1.11 -6.16
C LEU A 72 6.16 -0.41 -4.86
N PRO A 73 5.30 0.31 -4.12
CA PRO A 73 5.70 0.95 -2.86
C PRO A 73 6.22 -0.03 -1.80
N PRO A 74 5.59 -1.18 -1.50
CA PRO A 74 6.13 -2.11 -0.52
C PRO A 74 7.46 -2.73 -0.94
N ILE A 75 7.73 -2.89 -2.24
CA ILE A 75 9.07 -3.31 -2.71
C ILE A 75 10.13 -2.29 -2.32
N PHE A 76 9.88 -1.00 -2.56
CA PHE A 76 10.82 0.07 -2.18
C PHE A 76 11.01 0.17 -0.67
N VAL A 77 9.95 -0.02 0.12
CA VAL A 77 10.02 -0.09 1.58
C VAL A 77 10.93 -1.24 2.02
N LEU A 78 10.68 -2.46 1.54
CA LEU A 78 11.46 -3.64 1.92
C LEU A 78 12.93 -3.52 1.48
N LEU A 79 13.17 -2.93 0.32
CA LEU A 79 14.51 -2.63 -0.17
C LEU A 79 15.23 -1.63 0.75
N ALA A 80 14.59 -0.52 1.12
CA ALA A 80 15.16 0.46 2.05
C ALA A 80 15.49 -0.18 3.41
N ILE A 81 14.61 -1.05 3.92
CA ILE A 81 14.86 -1.82 5.15
C ILE A 81 16.06 -2.75 4.97
N SER A 82 16.19 -3.43 3.83
CA SER A 82 17.33 -4.33 3.56
C SER A 82 18.68 -3.61 3.55
N PHE A 83 18.70 -2.35 3.10
CA PHE A 83 19.87 -1.46 3.18
C PHE A 83 20.00 -0.74 4.53
N ARG A 84 19.17 -1.08 5.52
CA ARG A 84 19.13 -0.46 6.86
C ARG A 84 18.84 1.04 6.83
N GLN A 85 18.23 1.54 5.76
CA GLN A 85 17.83 2.94 5.60
C GLN A 85 16.43 3.15 6.19
N PHE A 86 16.31 3.00 7.51
CA PHE A 86 15.00 3.01 8.18
C PHE A 86 14.24 4.33 8.02
N ARG A 87 14.92 5.49 8.11
CA ARG A 87 14.26 6.79 7.88
C ARG A 87 13.69 6.90 6.46
N LEU A 88 14.42 6.42 5.45
CA LEU A 88 13.93 6.37 4.07
C LEU A 88 12.71 5.44 3.95
N ALA A 89 12.76 4.26 4.57
CA ALA A 89 11.62 3.35 4.63
C ALA A 89 10.40 4.02 5.29
N GLY A 90 10.61 4.81 6.34
CA GLY A 90 9.56 5.62 6.98
C GLY A 90 8.95 6.65 6.05
N TYR A 91 9.77 7.36 5.25
CA TYR A 91 9.26 8.28 4.23
C TYR A 91 8.51 7.56 3.12
N PHE A 92 8.98 6.38 2.68
CA PHE A 92 8.24 5.57 1.71
C PHE A 92 6.87 5.13 2.25
N HIS A 93 6.75 4.80 3.53
CA HIS A 93 5.44 4.54 4.14
C HIS A 93 4.52 5.76 4.12
N LEU A 94 5.02 6.96 4.44
CA LEU A 94 4.21 8.19 4.34
C LEU A 94 3.77 8.48 2.90
N VAL A 95 4.68 8.32 1.93
CA VAL A 95 4.36 8.48 0.51
C VAL A 95 3.34 7.43 0.06
N THR A 96 3.44 6.19 0.53
CA THR A 96 2.45 5.13 0.26
C THR A 96 1.10 5.53 0.83
N LEU A 97 1.04 6.00 2.07
CA LEU A 97 -0.19 6.46 2.70
C LEU A 97 -0.86 7.58 1.87
N PHE A 98 -0.07 8.54 1.38
CA PHE A 98 -0.60 9.65 0.60
C PHE A 98 -0.99 9.22 -0.82
N LEU A 99 -0.07 8.66 -1.59
CA LEU A 99 -0.27 8.36 -3.01
C LEU A 99 -1.11 7.12 -3.27
N VAL A 100 -1.14 6.15 -2.36
CA VAL A 100 -1.90 4.92 -2.56
C VAL A 100 -3.22 4.97 -1.81
N ILE A 101 -3.29 5.51 -0.59
CA ILE A 101 -4.55 5.48 0.18
C ILE A 101 -5.39 6.73 -0.10
N VAL A 102 -4.80 7.93 0.04
CA VAL A 102 -5.58 9.17 -0.09
C VAL A 102 -5.99 9.42 -1.53
N VAL A 103 -5.07 9.28 -2.49
CA VAL A 103 -5.40 9.47 -3.91
C VAL A 103 -6.41 8.42 -4.38
N ASP A 104 -6.27 7.16 -3.98
CA ASP A 104 -7.21 6.11 -4.34
C ASP A 104 -8.61 6.40 -3.79
N MET A 105 -8.71 6.84 -2.53
CA MET A 105 -9.98 7.25 -1.95
C MET A 105 -10.60 8.47 -2.62
N PHE A 106 -9.78 9.42 -3.06
CA PHE A 106 -10.24 10.58 -3.81
C PHE A 106 -10.79 10.19 -5.17
N VAL A 107 -10.06 9.37 -5.92
CA VAL A 107 -10.48 8.87 -7.25
C VAL A 107 -11.75 8.04 -7.08
N TRP A 108 -11.74 7.07 -6.18
CA TRP A 108 -12.89 6.21 -5.91
C TRP A 108 -14.13 7.04 -5.51
N GLY A 109 -14.00 7.96 -4.55
CA GLY A 109 -15.10 8.83 -4.11
C GLY A 109 -15.61 9.79 -5.19
N SER A 110 -14.80 10.10 -6.20
CA SER A 110 -15.19 10.96 -7.32
C SER A 110 -15.95 10.21 -8.42
N PHE A 111 -15.69 8.91 -8.60
CA PHE A 111 -16.20 8.12 -9.73
C PHE A 111 -17.20 7.02 -9.34
N VAL A 112 -17.34 6.68 -8.05
CA VAL A 112 -18.30 5.67 -7.58
C VAL A 112 -19.60 6.31 -7.09
N PRO A 113 -20.75 6.01 -7.70
CA PRO A 113 -22.05 6.46 -7.23
C PRO A 113 -22.37 5.78 -5.89
N ASN A 114 -22.82 6.58 -4.93
CA ASN A 114 -23.13 6.16 -3.55
C ASN A 114 -21.90 5.77 -2.71
N ALA A 115 -20.74 6.38 -2.97
CA ALA A 115 -19.58 6.27 -2.10
C ALA A 115 -19.94 6.55 -0.63
N GLY A 116 -19.78 5.55 0.25
CA GLY A 116 -20.21 5.62 1.65
C GLY A 116 -19.05 5.65 2.64
N ALA A 117 -19.35 6.00 3.89
CA ALA A 117 -18.36 5.97 4.97
C ALA A 117 -17.82 4.56 5.26
N THR A 118 -18.61 3.52 4.96
CA THR A 118 -18.23 2.12 5.12
C THR A 118 -17.08 1.70 4.23
N ASP A 119 -16.91 2.34 3.06
CA ASP A 119 -15.85 2.01 2.11
C ASP A 119 -14.51 2.59 2.56
N ILE A 120 -14.54 3.73 3.26
CA ILE A 120 -13.37 4.29 3.94
C ILE A 120 -12.88 3.35 5.04
N LEU A 121 -13.80 2.68 5.76
CA LEU A 121 -13.43 1.72 6.81
C LEU A 121 -12.65 0.53 6.26
N GLN A 122 -12.88 0.14 5.00
CA GLN A 122 -12.12 -0.93 4.35
C GLN A 122 -10.64 -0.55 4.16
N HIS A 123 -10.30 0.74 4.24
CA HIS A 123 -8.93 1.25 4.08
C HIS A 123 -8.11 1.24 5.37
N ILE A 124 -8.79 1.16 6.51
CA ILE A 124 -8.18 1.21 7.84
C ILE A 124 -7.22 0.03 8.11
N PRO A 125 -7.54 -1.23 7.78
CA PRO A 125 -6.68 -2.38 8.10
C PRO A 125 -5.27 -2.28 7.50
N PHE A 126 -5.10 -1.64 6.33
CA PHE A 126 -3.78 -1.45 5.72
C PHE A 126 -3.13 -0.12 6.08
N ALA A 127 -3.92 0.94 6.33
CA ALA A 127 -3.39 2.22 6.79
C ALA A 127 -2.70 2.10 8.17
N ILE A 128 -3.25 1.27 9.08
CA ILE A 128 -2.71 1.10 10.44
C ILE A 128 -1.26 0.58 10.45
N PRO A 129 -0.92 -0.57 9.82
CA PRO A 129 0.46 -1.05 9.79
C PRO A 129 1.43 -0.05 9.12
N ILE A 130 1.00 0.66 8.09
CA ILE A 130 1.80 1.69 7.40
C ILE A 130 2.10 2.86 8.35
N LEU A 131 1.10 3.36 9.07
CA LEU A 131 1.28 4.42 10.06
C LEU A 131 2.19 3.98 11.21
N ILE A 132 2.02 2.75 11.72
CA ILE A 132 2.88 2.20 12.77
C ILE A 132 4.33 2.12 12.29
N ALA A 133 4.56 1.63 11.06
CA ALA A 133 5.89 1.53 10.49
C ALA A 133 6.53 2.91 10.28
N ALA A 134 5.79 3.85 9.67
CA ALA A 134 6.23 5.24 9.49
C ALA A 134 6.62 5.89 10.83
N TYR A 135 5.74 5.80 11.83
CA TYR A 135 6.01 6.32 13.17
C TYR A 135 7.26 5.69 13.77
N CYS A 136 7.37 4.37 13.74
CA CYS A 136 8.50 3.66 14.33
C CYS A 136 9.84 4.02 13.68
N PHE A 137 9.86 4.25 12.36
CA PHE A 137 11.08 4.59 11.62
C PHE A 137 11.45 6.07 11.64
N LEU A 138 10.46 6.96 11.77
CA LEU A 138 10.67 8.41 11.79
C LEU A 138 10.76 8.98 13.20
N LYS A 139 10.43 8.20 14.23
CA LYS A 139 10.55 8.60 15.63
C LYS A 139 11.97 9.14 15.87
N PRO A 140 12.11 10.39 16.35
CA PRO A 140 13.41 10.92 16.73
C PRO A 140 14.03 10.01 17.79
N THR A 141 15.19 9.46 17.49
CA THR A 141 16.02 8.84 18.52
C THR A 141 16.65 9.98 19.29
N ALA A 142 16.36 10.08 20.59
CA ALA A 142 17.07 11.00 21.46
C ALA A 142 18.56 10.73 21.29
N LYS A 143 19.33 11.76 20.92
CA LYS A 143 20.79 11.69 20.99
C LYS A 143 21.12 11.33 22.44
N LYS A 144 21.72 10.16 22.66
CA LYS A 144 22.46 9.94 23.89
C LYS A 144 23.67 10.84 23.89
#